data_AF-A0A8I3AI44-F1
#
_entry.id   AF-A0A8I3AI44-F1
#
_cell.length_a   1.000
_cell.length_b   1.000
_cell.length_c   1.000
_cell.angle_alpha   90.00
_cell.angle_beta   90.00
_cell.angle_gamma   90.00
#
_symmetry.space_group_name_H-M   'P 1'
#
loop_
_entity.id
_entity.type
_entity.pdbx_description
1 polymer ?
#
loop_
_entity_poly.entity_id
_entity_poly.type
_entity_poly.pdbx_seq_one_letter_code
_entity_poly.pdbx_strand_id
1 'polypeptide(L)'
;MVSIRALLASTLSVASLIQDAVAHSAQRNPLTAIHLIDTPSLNTPTKRCQYHSSFDLTFSLQNTQQQIRLALEPNHDILHDDMHVNYLGPDGSLRESQRINRHDHKVFRGASFIRRDGQSEWTKVGWARITMHRDGKDPVFQGAFRIDGDHHHIMTGKNYRRLKHPEDPLPDTDADPDEYMVVWKDSDVMSYYFDPQDLKRDTAGRSSCESQSLTFNAKYDPNAFEDVRLRAVSPASLFGRQIDSGQTGNNGAGQNLVATIGSTQGCPTVRKIALVGIATDCTYTADFNDTQAVRQNIIDLVNSASEVYESSFNISLGIQNLTISDRDCPGSASDLAPWNVGCNSNLRISDRLNLFSEWRGRSNDANAFWTLLSTCNTNSAVGLAWLGQVCVPGSQTTAGSDGSNETVAAANVVVRTGSEWQVFAHEAGHTFGAVHDCDDQLCASSENQMQRCCPLSANTCNAAARFIMNPSTGNQIQNFSPCSIGNVCSALYRNAVRSECLANNRDVQTITGSQCGNGIVESGEECDCGGAESCV
;
A
#
# COMPACT_ATOMS: atom_id res chain seq x y z
N MET A 1 68.58 -22.39 -35.12
CA MET A 1 67.85 -21.16 -34.77
C MET A 1 66.47 -21.61 -34.27
N VAL A 2 66.33 -21.87 -32.97
CA VAL A 2 65.91 -20.94 -31.89
C VAL A 2 64.44 -20.50 -32.02
N SER A 3 63.60 -21.13 -31.19
CA SER A 3 62.44 -20.66 -30.40
C SER A 3 61.82 -19.28 -30.67
N ILE A 4 60.48 -19.19 -30.60
CA ILE A 4 59.74 -18.45 -29.53
C ILE A 4 58.23 -18.78 -29.57
N ARG A 5 57.66 -18.84 -28.37
CA ARG A 5 56.29 -19.18 -27.98
C ARG A 5 55.28 -18.02 -28.17
N ALA A 6 54.01 -18.43 -28.13
CA ALA A 6 52.87 -17.76 -27.47
C ALA A 6 51.97 -16.81 -28.27
N LEU A 7 50.69 -16.90 -27.90
CA LEU A 7 49.52 -16.05 -28.19
C LEU A 7 48.88 -16.23 -29.55
N LEU A 8 47.77 -16.99 -29.58
CA LEU A 8 46.55 -16.71 -30.35
C LEU A 8 45.47 -17.73 -29.94
N ALA A 9 44.99 -17.60 -28.71
CA ALA A 9 43.72 -18.16 -28.27
C ALA A 9 43.00 -17.03 -27.51
N SER A 10 41.68 -16.95 -27.66
CA SER A 10 40.76 -15.98 -27.05
C SER A 10 40.73 -14.56 -27.63
N THR A 11 39.89 -14.34 -28.65
CA THR A 11 39.12 -13.09 -28.83
C THR A 11 37.88 -13.40 -29.67
N LEU A 12 36.88 -14.03 -29.06
CA LEU A 12 35.51 -14.06 -29.58
C LEU A 12 34.57 -14.18 -28.38
N SER A 13 33.63 -13.25 -28.31
CA SER A 13 32.44 -13.25 -27.44
C SER A 13 32.64 -12.84 -25.98
N VAL A 14 32.81 -11.54 -25.75
CA VAL A 14 32.13 -10.86 -24.63
C VAL A 14 31.19 -9.83 -25.24
N ALA A 15 30.13 -10.31 -25.87
CA ALA A 15 28.91 -9.53 -25.96
C ALA A 15 28.27 -9.70 -24.57
N SER A 16 28.45 -8.70 -23.72
CA SER A 16 27.78 -8.58 -22.45
C SER A 16 26.28 -8.73 -22.71
N LEU A 17 25.73 -9.88 -22.35
CA LEU A 17 24.29 -10.06 -22.16
C LEU A 17 23.92 -9.21 -20.94
N ILE A 18 23.67 -7.92 -21.17
CA ILE A 18 22.84 -7.13 -20.27
C ILE A 18 21.44 -7.67 -20.51
N GLN A 19 21.07 -8.69 -19.72
CA GLN A 19 19.69 -9.10 -19.60
C GLN A 19 19.05 -8.14 -18.60
N ASP A 20 18.14 -7.30 -19.09
CA ASP A 20 17.39 -6.38 -18.25
C ASP A 20 16.51 -7.19 -17.28
N ALA A 21 16.95 -7.28 -16.03
CA ALA A 21 16.26 -7.97 -14.97
C ALA A 21 15.20 -7.05 -14.34
N VAL A 22 14.06 -6.90 -15.01
CA VAL A 22 12.94 -6.07 -14.52
C VAL A 22 12.35 -6.65 -13.22
N ALA A 23 12.23 -5.86 -12.16
CA ALA A 23 11.79 -6.29 -10.83
C ALA A 23 10.89 -5.26 -10.10
N HIS A 24 10.08 -5.69 -9.15
CA HIS A 24 8.90 -4.96 -8.64
C HIS A 24 8.62 -5.40 -7.19
N SER A 25 7.66 -4.79 -6.47
CA SER A 25 7.24 -5.28 -5.14
C SER A 25 6.91 -6.76 -5.25
N ALA A 26 7.49 -7.63 -4.42
CA ALA A 26 7.39 -9.08 -4.62
C ALA A 26 6.33 -9.75 -3.73
N GLN A 27 5.62 -10.74 -4.26
CA GLN A 27 4.70 -11.60 -3.47
C GLN A 27 5.42 -12.27 -2.29
N ARG A 28 4.71 -12.44 -1.16
CA ARG A 28 5.26 -13.10 0.03
C ARG A 28 5.63 -14.56 -0.20
N ASN A 29 6.57 -15.03 0.61
CA ASN A 29 6.93 -16.44 0.72
C ASN A 29 5.77 -17.29 1.34
N PRO A 30 5.86 -18.62 1.27
CA PRO A 30 4.88 -19.50 1.92
C PRO A 30 4.80 -19.29 3.44
N LEU A 31 3.65 -19.64 4.01
CA LEU A 31 3.41 -19.66 5.45
C LEU A 31 3.86 -20.98 6.06
N THR A 32 4.43 -20.91 7.25
CA THR A 32 4.76 -22.07 8.09
C THR A 32 3.57 -22.56 8.91
N ALA A 33 2.61 -21.68 9.21
CA ALA A 33 1.43 -21.99 10.01
C ALA A 33 0.24 -21.11 9.62
N ILE A 34 -0.95 -21.61 9.95
CA ILE A 34 -2.20 -20.86 9.98
C ILE A 34 -3.01 -21.28 11.21
N HIS A 35 -3.94 -20.43 11.60
CA HIS A 35 -4.86 -20.66 12.71
C HIS A 35 -6.30 -20.42 12.26
N LEU A 36 -7.25 -21.09 12.90
CA LEU A 36 -8.67 -20.76 12.74
C LEU A 36 -9.16 -19.98 13.95
N ILE A 37 -10.05 -19.01 13.72
CA ILE A 37 -10.73 -18.32 14.80
C ILE A 37 -11.72 -19.28 15.46
N ASP A 38 -11.62 -19.43 16.78
CA ASP A 38 -12.51 -20.24 17.59
C ASP A 38 -13.31 -19.38 18.57
N THR A 39 -14.59 -19.72 18.73
CA THR A 39 -15.56 -19.06 19.63
C THR A 39 -15.62 -17.52 19.52
N PRO A 40 -15.73 -16.92 18.32
CA PRO A 40 -15.83 -15.47 18.21
C PRO A 40 -17.14 -14.95 18.82
N SER A 41 -17.03 -13.97 19.71
CA SER A 41 -18.17 -13.39 20.42
C SER A 41 -18.11 -11.87 20.41
N LEU A 42 -19.20 -11.26 19.94
CA LEU A 42 -19.48 -9.84 20.12
C LEU A 42 -19.98 -9.61 21.55
N ASN A 43 -19.28 -8.81 22.33
CA ASN A 43 -19.64 -8.50 23.71
C ASN A 43 -20.61 -7.33 23.77
N THR A 44 -21.76 -7.53 23.12
CA THR A 44 -22.92 -6.64 23.19
C THR A 44 -24.12 -7.40 23.77
N PRO A 45 -25.11 -6.72 24.35
CA PRO A 45 -26.30 -7.38 24.92
C PRO A 45 -27.05 -8.26 23.90
N THR A 46 -27.03 -7.88 22.63
CA THR A 46 -27.76 -8.56 21.54
C THR A 46 -26.89 -9.48 20.69
N LYS A 47 -25.58 -9.56 20.97
CA LYS A 47 -24.57 -10.18 20.07
C LYS A 47 -24.55 -9.59 18.66
N ARG A 48 -25.09 -8.39 18.47
CA ARG A 48 -25.05 -7.64 17.20
C ARG A 48 -24.28 -6.35 17.38
N CYS A 49 -23.77 -5.80 16.28
CA CYS A 49 -23.12 -4.49 16.27
C CYS A 49 -23.78 -3.58 15.23
N GLN A 50 -23.87 -2.30 15.57
CA GLN A 50 -24.27 -1.25 14.63
C GLN A 50 -23.03 -0.50 14.15
N TYR A 51 -23.15 0.19 13.00
CA TYR A 51 -22.04 0.96 12.40
C TYR A 51 -21.49 2.06 13.33
N HIS A 52 -22.26 2.51 14.33
CA HIS A 52 -21.89 3.56 15.28
C HIS A 52 -21.62 3.04 16.70
N SER A 53 -21.63 1.73 16.92
CA SER A 53 -21.48 1.15 18.26
C SER A 53 -20.05 0.73 18.54
N SER A 54 -19.53 1.09 19.71
CA SER A 54 -18.29 0.53 20.25
C SER A 54 -18.59 -0.75 21.03
N PHE A 55 -17.72 -1.74 20.92
CA PHE A 55 -17.88 -3.06 21.57
C PHE A 55 -16.56 -3.80 21.66
N ASP A 56 -16.52 -4.85 22.49
CA ASP A 56 -15.41 -5.80 22.49
C ASP A 56 -15.75 -7.02 21.62
N LEU A 57 -14.78 -7.46 20.83
CA LEU A 57 -14.79 -8.72 20.10
C LEU A 57 -13.77 -9.66 20.75
N THR A 58 -14.22 -10.80 21.26
CA THR A 58 -13.34 -11.79 21.90
C THR A 58 -13.34 -13.11 21.15
N PHE A 59 -12.18 -13.72 21.01
CA PHE A 59 -12.00 -15.04 20.39
C PHE A 59 -10.69 -15.68 20.85
N SER A 60 -10.50 -16.96 20.52
CA SER A 60 -9.23 -17.68 20.63
C SER A 60 -8.78 -18.17 19.26
N LEU A 61 -7.49 -18.46 19.12
CA LEU A 61 -6.96 -19.12 17.93
C LEU A 61 -6.88 -20.63 18.20
N GLN A 62 -7.38 -21.45 17.28
CA GLN A 62 -7.27 -22.90 17.39
C GLN A 62 -5.81 -23.33 17.60
N ASN A 63 -5.63 -24.37 18.42
CA ASN A 63 -4.32 -24.89 18.84
C ASN A 63 -3.47 -23.89 19.62
N THR A 64 -4.07 -22.82 20.14
CA THR A 64 -3.45 -21.89 21.09
C THR A 64 -4.32 -21.75 22.33
N GLN A 65 -3.71 -21.46 23.48
CA GLN A 65 -4.45 -21.08 24.69
C GLN A 65 -4.65 -19.55 24.79
N GLN A 66 -4.25 -18.80 23.76
CA GLN A 66 -4.26 -17.36 23.79
C GLN A 66 -5.68 -16.82 23.57
N GLN A 67 -6.19 -16.10 24.57
CA GLN A 67 -7.42 -15.33 24.44
C GLN A 67 -7.11 -13.93 23.93
N ILE A 68 -7.84 -13.51 22.89
CA ILE A 68 -7.69 -12.21 22.24
C ILE A 68 -8.97 -11.42 22.45
N ARG A 69 -8.82 -10.14 22.80
CA ARG A 69 -9.90 -9.16 22.88
C ARG A 69 -9.54 -7.97 22.01
N LEU A 70 -10.41 -7.62 21.08
CA LEU A 70 -10.31 -6.41 20.29
C LEU A 70 -11.35 -5.42 20.83
N ALA A 71 -10.89 -4.30 21.41
CA ALA A 71 -11.77 -3.21 21.82
C ALA A 71 -11.96 -2.30 20.61
N LEU A 72 -13.17 -2.31 20.03
CA LEU A 72 -13.47 -1.73 18.74
C LEU A 72 -14.40 -0.52 18.87
N GLU A 73 -14.13 0.50 18.07
CA GLU A 73 -14.93 1.69 17.85
C GLU A 73 -15.17 1.91 16.35
N PRO A 74 -16.25 2.59 15.96
CA PRO A 74 -16.49 2.95 14.56
C PRO A 74 -15.29 3.67 13.94
N ASN A 75 -14.85 3.23 12.76
CA ASN A 75 -13.85 3.97 12.01
C ASN A 75 -14.54 4.91 11.03
N HIS A 76 -14.49 6.19 11.37
CA HIS A 76 -15.20 7.22 10.66
C HIS A 76 -14.45 7.75 9.42
N ASP A 77 -13.14 7.52 9.34
CA ASP A 77 -12.27 8.16 8.35
C ASP A 77 -12.26 7.42 7.00
N ILE A 78 -12.71 6.16 6.97
CA ILE A 78 -12.58 5.27 5.79
C ILE A 78 -13.60 5.59 4.70
N LEU A 79 -14.82 5.94 5.09
CA LEU A 79 -15.90 6.21 4.15
C LEU A 79 -16.24 7.69 4.23
N HIS A 80 -15.81 8.44 3.22
CA HIS A 80 -16.14 9.86 3.10
C HIS A 80 -17.65 10.04 2.88
N ASP A 81 -18.24 11.09 3.42
CA ASP A 81 -19.70 11.32 3.35
C ASP A 81 -20.19 11.46 1.89
N ASP A 82 -19.35 12.00 1.01
CA ASP A 82 -19.59 12.12 -0.43
C ASP A 82 -18.96 10.96 -1.24
N MET A 83 -18.83 9.76 -0.66
CA MET A 83 -18.30 8.61 -1.39
C MET A 83 -19.22 8.23 -2.56
N HIS A 84 -18.64 8.16 -3.76
CA HIS A 84 -19.31 7.72 -4.99
C HIS A 84 -18.73 6.43 -5.53
N VAL A 85 -19.61 5.53 -5.95
CA VAL A 85 -19.26 4.30 -6.67
C VAL A 85 -19.77 4.39 -8.10
N ASN A 86 -18.85 4.34 -9.05
CA ASN A 86 -19.09 4.29 -10.48
C ASN A 86 -18.90 2.86 -10.97
N TYR A 87 -19.92 2.28 -11.60
CA TYR A 87 -19.82 1.00 -12.29
C TYR A 87 -19.60 1.24 -13.76
N LEU A 88 -18.54 0.66 -14.30
CA LEU A 88 -18.24 0.73 -15.72
C LEU A 88 -18.80 -0.50 -16.44
N GLY A 89 -19.27 -0.31 -17.67
CA GLY A 89 -19.49 -1.41 -18.61
C GLY A 89 -18.16 -1.96 -19.15
N PRO A 90 -18.19 -3.08 -19.90
CA PRO A 90 -17.00 -3.66 -20.51
C PRO A 90 -16.23 -2.67 -21.41
N ASP A 91 -16.94 -1.77 -22.08
CA ASP A 91 -16.38 -0.72 -22.95
C ASP A 91 -15.87 0.51 -22.17
N GLY A 92 -15.83 0.48 -20.83
CA GLY A 92 -15.41 1.59 -19.99
C GLY A 92 -16.44 2.72 -19.87
N SER A 93 -17.63 2.60 -20.47
CA SER A 93 -18.71 3.57 -20.30
C SER A 93 -19.31 3.49 -18.90
N LEU A 94 -19.74 4.63 -18.35
CA LEU A 94 -20.40 4.66 -17.04
C LEU A 94 -21.79 4.04 -17.16
N ARG A 95 -22.01 2.90 -16.52
CA ARG A 95 -23.31 2.21 -16.48
C ARG A 95 -24.19 2.75 -15.37
N GLU A 96 -23.62 2.95 -14.20
CA GLU A 96 -24.34 3.32 -12.99
C GLU A 96 -23.41 4.11 -12.07
N SER A 97 -23.94 5.12 -11.41
CA SER A 97 -23.25 5.84 -10.34
C SER A 97 -24.17 5.91 -9.13
N GLN A 98 -23.66 5.49 -7.98
CA GLN A 98 -24.40 5.53 -6.72
C GLN A 98 -23.58 6.16 -5.61
N ARG A 99 -24.27 6.97 -4.79
CA ARG A 99 -23.72 7.44 -3.51
C ARG A 99 -23.89 6.34 -2.47
N ILE A 100 -22.86 6.10 -1.67
CA ILE A 100 -22.90 5.07 -0.64
C ILE A 100 -23.38 5.65 0.67
N ASN A 101 -24.33 4.94 1.30
CA ASN A 101 -24.70 5.23 2.66
C ASN A 101 -23.70 4.57 3.61
N ARG A 102 -22.96 5.39 4.36
CA ARG A 102 -22.02 4.95 5.39
C ARG A 102 -22.64 3.93 6.35
N HIS A 103 -23.92 4.08 6.67
CA HIS A 103 -24.62 3.25 7.65
C HIS A 103 -24.71 1.77 7.27
N ASP A 104 -24.58 1.46 5.98
CA ASP A 104 -24.63 0.10 5.47
C ASP A 104 -23.30 -0.65 5.70
N HIS A 105 -22.26 0.05 6.15
CA HIS A 105 -20.91 -0.47 6.30
C HIS A 105 -20.45 -0.45 7.76
N LYS A 106 -20.07 -1.63 8.26
CA LYS A 106 -19.64 -1.83 9.65
C LYS A 106 -18.11 -1.93 9.71
N VAL A 107 -17.46 -0.77 9.69
CA VAL A 107 -16.01 -0.61 9.66
C VAL A 107 -15.54 -0.10 11.01
N PHE A 108 -14.59 -0.81 11.63
CA PHE A 108 -14.13 -0.52 12.98
C PHE A 108 -12.61 -0.41 13.05
N ARG A 109 -12.15 0.40 14.00
CA ARG A 109 -10.76 0.51 14.44
C ARG A 109 -10.70 0.28 15.94
N GLY A 110 -9.50 0.07 16.49
CA GLY A 110 -9.36 -0.08 17.92
C GLY A 110 -8.03 -0.67 18.36
N ALA A 111 -8.05 -1.27 19.54
CA ALA A 111 -6.87 -1.83 20.19
C ALA A 111 -7.03 -3.32 20.45
N SER A 112 -5.91 -4.05 20.35
CA SER A 112 -5.83 -5.47 20.67
C SER A 112 -5.31 -5.65 22.09
N PHE A 113 -5.90 -6.62 22.79
CA PHE A 113 -5.57 -7.00 24.15
C PHE A 113 -5.44 -8.52 24.25
N ILE A 114 -4.53 -8.96 25.10
CA ILE A 114 -4.37 -10.37 25.45
C ILE A 114 -4.40 -10.56 26.96
N ARG A 115 -4.67 -11.80 27.39
CA ARG A 115 -4.36 -12.27 28.73
C ARG A 115 -3.09 -13.11 28.69
N ARG A 116 -2.08 -12.71 29.45
CA ARG A 116 -0.82 -13.46 29.57
C ARG A 116 -0.96 -14.57 30.62
N ASP A 117 -0.19 -15.64 30.47
CA ASP A 117 -0.24 -16.78 31.37
C ASP A 117 -0.02 -16.35 32.83
N GLY A 118 -0.94 -16.76 33.70
CA GLY A 118 -0.92 -16.42 35.12
C GLY A 118 -1.42 -15.00 35.46
N GLN A 119 -1.88 -14.22 34.49
CA GLN A 119 -2.49 -12.90 34.70
C GLN A 119 -3.99 -12.93 34.37
N SER A 120 -4.81 -12.33 35.25
CA SER A 120 -6.26 -12.19 35.04
C SER A 120 -6.63 -10.95 34.21
N GLU A 121 -5.74 -9.96 34.16
CA GLU A 121 -5.96 -8.67 33.52
C GLU A 121 -5.67 -8.69 32.01
N TRP A 122 -6.36 -7.82 31.29
CA TRP A 122 -6.16 -7.60 29.86
C TRP A 122 -5.05 -6.57 29.65
N THR A 123 -4.03 -6.93 28.88
CA THR A 123 -2.92 -6.03 28.55
C THR A 123 -3.05 -5.57 27.11
N LYS A 124 -2.98 -4.25 26.86
CA LYS A 124 -2.94 -3.67 25.51
C LYS A 124 -1.63 -4.05 24.84
N VAL A 125 -1.70 -4.66 23.66
CA VAL A 125 -0.52 -5.19 22.93
C VAL A 125 -0.44 -4.75 21.48
N GLY A 126 -1.41 -3.96 21.00
CA GLY A 126 -1.38 -3.41 19.64
C GLY A 126 -2.69 -2.76 19.23
N TRP A 127 -2.92 -2.74 17.93
CA TRP A 127 -4.08 -2.15 17.26
C TRP A 127 -4.96 -3.21 16.60
N ALA A 128 -6.17 -2.83 16.20
CA ALA A 128 -7.08 -3.64 15.41
C ALA A 128 -7.83 -2.80 14.36
N ARG A 129 -8.00 -3.35 13.16
CA ARG A 129 -8.83 -2.83 12.06
C ARG A 129 -9.69 -3.97 11.59
N ILE A 130 -11.00 -3.85 11.81
CA ILE A 130 -11.94 -4.95 11.59
C ILE A 130 -13.12 -4.45 10.78
N THR A 131 -13.49 -5.23 9.77
CA THR A 131 -14.69 -5.00 9.00
C THR A 131 -15.65 -6.16 9.17
N MET A 132 -16.89 -5.87 9.61
CA MET A 132 -17.87 -6.89 9.95
C MET A 132 -18.71 -7.26 8.72
N HIS A 133 -18.67 -8.53 8.31
CA HIS A 133 -19.47 -9.06 7.20
C HIS A 133 -20.80 -9.65 7.68
N ARG A 134 -20.77 -10.34 8.82
CA ARG A 134 -21.95 -10.96 9.46
C ARG A 134 -21.88 -10.74 10.95
N ASP A 135 -22.93 -10.20 11.55
CA ASP A 135 -23.07 -10.07 12.99
C ASP A 135 -24.01 -11.14 13.57
N GLY A 136 -24.15 -11.17 14.89
CA GLY A 136 -24.99 -12.12 15.59
C GLY A 136 -24.18 -13.17 16.32
N LYS A 137 -24.79 -14.35 16.48
CA LYS A 137 -24.23 -15.46 17.24
C LYS A 137 -22.94 -16.01 16.62
N ASP A 138 -22.89 -16.06 15.29
CA ASP A 138 -21.79 -16.64 14.51
C ASP A 138 -21.18 -15.56 13.59
N PRO A 139 -20.44 -14.58 14.17
CA PRO A 139 -19.96 -13.43 13.44
C PRO A 139 -18.86 -13.81 12.44
N VAL A 140 -18.85 -13.12 11.30
CA VAL A 140 -17.80 -13.22 10.27
C VAL A 140 -17.26 -11.83 10.02
N PHE A 141 -15.94 -11.70 10.13
CA PHE A 141 -15.24 -10.44 9.96
C PHE A 141 -13.90 -10.67 9.27
N GLN A 142 -13.35 -9.61 8.69
CA GLN A 142 -12.02 -9.58 8.10
C GLN A 142 -11.27 -8.35 8.61
N GLY A 143 -9.97 -8.32 8.34
CA GLY A 143 -9.11 -7.19 8.64
C GLY A 143 -7.79 -7.64 9.25
N ALA A 144 -7.15 -6.75 9.99
CA ALA A 144 -5.85 -7.00 10.59
C ALA A 144 -5.80 -6.51 12.03
N PHE A 145 -4.97 -7.14 12.85
CA PHE A 145 -4.66 -6.65 14.18
C PHE A 145 -3.21 -6.98 14.53
N ARG A 146 -2.66 -6.31 15.53
CA ARG A 146 -1.25 -6.49 15.95
C ARG A 146 -1.17 -7.02 17.36
N ILE A 147 -0.27 -7.96 17.64
CA ILE A 147 0.06 -8.40 18.99
C ILE A 147 1.58 -8.35 19.15
N ASP A 148 2.07 -7.54 20.11
CA ASP A 148 3.49 -7.48 20.50
C ASP A 148 4.46 -7.32 19.31
N GLY A 149 4.05 -6.56 18.29
CA GLY A 149 4.84 -6.34 17.08
C GLY A 149 4.46 -7.18 15.87
N ASP A 150 3.67 -8.23 16.03
CA ASP A 150 3.35 -9.17 14.94
C ASP A 150 1.95 -8.93 14.39
N HIS A 151 1.83 -8.64 13.09
CA HIS A 151 0.52 -8.49 12.46
C HIS A 151 -0.13 -9.84 12.24
N HIS A 152 -1.42 -9.89 12.55
CA HIS A 152 -2.31 -11.02 12.36
C HIS A 152 -3.35 -10.60 11.32
N HIS A 153 -3.46 -11.39 10.26
CA HIS A 153 -4.34 -11.11 9.13
C HIS A 153 -5.53 -12.06 9.18
N ILE A 154 -6.74 -11.51 9.21
CA ILE A 154 -7.99 -12.27 9.28
C ILE A 154 -8.65 -12.24 7.91
N MET A 155 -8.93 -13.41 7.37
CA MET A 155 -9.67 -13.56 6.13
C MET A 155 -10.66 -14.72 6.22
N THR A 156 -11.71 -14.68 5.41
CA THR A 156 -12.62 -15.83 5.28
C THR A 156 -11.86 -17.04 4.73
N GLY A 157 -12.31 -18.25 5.09
CA GLY A 157 -11.75 -19.49 4.54
C GLY A 157 -11.74 -19.51 3.01
N LYS A 158 -12.76 -18.92 2.39
CA LYS A 158 -12.88 -18.73 0.94
C LYS A 158 -11.79 -17.83 0.37
N ASN A 159 -11.57 -16.66 0.95
CA ASN A 159 -10.54 -15.74 0.48
C ASN A 159 -9.14 -16.33 0.71
N TYR A 160 -8.91 -16.99 1.84
CA TYR A 160 -7.64 -17.69 2.09
C TYR A 160 -7.34 -18.73 1.02
N ARG A 161 -8.26 -19.67 0.76
CA ARG A 161 -8.07 -20.73 -0.24
C ARG A 161 -7.76 -20.20 -1.63
N ARG A 162 -8.24 -18.99 -1.95
CA ARG A 162 -8.02 -18.35 -3.24
C ARG A 162 -6.69 -17.58 -3.34
N LEU A 163 -6.28 -16.92 -2.26
CA LEU A 163 -5.11 -16.04 -2.23
C LEU A 163 -3.85 -16.72 -1.69
N LYS A 164 -3.98 -17.92 -1.13
CA LYS A 164 -2.85 -18.65 -0.55
C LYS A 164 -1.77 -18.93 -1.59
N HIS A 165 -0.52 -18.95 -1.12
CA HIS A 165 0.57 -19.53 -1.89
C HIS A 165 0.29 -21.03 -2.11
N PRO A 166 0.73 -21.64 -3.24
CA PRO A 166 0.53 -23.07 -3.49
C PRO A 166 0.99 -23.96 -2.33
N GLU A 167 2.12 -23.62 -1.72
CA GLU A 167 2.72 -24.34 -0.58
C GLU A 167 2.20 -23.92 0.80
N ASP A 168 1.30 -22.94 0.88
CA ASP A 168 0.71 -22.59 2.17
C ASP A 168 -0.14 -23.75 2.73
N PRO A 169 -0.12 -23.96 4.07
CA PRO A 169 -0.97 -24.93 4.75
C PRO A 169 -2.45 -24.77 4.40
N LEU A 170 -3.17 -25.88 4.41
CA LEU A 170 -4.63 -25.87 4.25
C LEU A 170 -5.32 -25.84 5.63
N PRO A 171 -6.47 -25.16 5.75
CA PRO A 171 -7.30 -25.23 6.95
C PRO A 171 -7.69 -26.68 7.25
N ASP A 172 -7.40 -27.14 8.47
CA ASP A 172 -7.79 -28.46 8.96
C ASP A 172 -9.25 -28.43 9.45
N THR A 173 -10.19 -28.33 8.51
CA THR A 173 -11.63 -28.29 8.79
C THR A 173 -12.46 -28.69 7.57
N ASP A 174 -13.53 -29.44 7.83
CA ASP A 174 -14.55 -29.81 6.83
C ASP A 174 -15.69 -28.76 6.74
N ALA A 175 -15.62 -27.67 7.51
CA ALA A 175 -16.62 -26.62 7.49
C ALA A 175 -16.65 -25.88 6.15
N ASP A 176 -17.80 -25.27 5.83
CA ASP A 176 -17.94 -24.43 4.64
C ASP A 176 -16.94 -23.26 4.71
N PRO A 177 -16.15 -22.97 3.65
CA PRO A 177 -15.23 -21.84 3.60
C PRO A 177 -15.85 -20.46 3.88
N ASP A 178 -17.17 -20.31 3.77
CA ASP A 178 -17.91 -19.09 4.14
C ASP A 178 -18.31 -19.05 5.64
N GLU A 179 -18.04 -20.11 6.41
CA GLU A 179 -18.41 -20.24 7.83
C GLU A 179 -17.24 -20.14 8.83
N TYR A 180 -15.99 -20.18 8.36
CA TYR A 180 -14.82 -20.04 9.22
C TYR A 180 -13.86 -18.95 8.73
N MET A 181 -13.03 -18.47 9.66
CA MET A 181 -12.03 -17.44 9.42
C MET A 181 -10.63 -17.99 9.69
N VAL A 182 -9.70 -17.69 8.78
CA VAL A 182 -8.29 -18.05 8.86
C VAL A 182 -7.51 -16.84 9.34
N VAL A 183 -6.59 -17.09 10.26
CA VAL A 183 -5.60 -16.13 10.76
C VAL A 183 -4.20 -16.64 10.43
N TRP A 184 -3.38 -15.78 9.84
CA TRP A 184 -1.95 -16.03 9.70
C TRP A 184 -1.18 -14.80 10.17
N LYS A 185 0.06 -15.00 10.62
CA LYS A 185 0.90 -13.92 11.16
C LYS A 185 2.03 -13.58 10.20
N ASP A 186 2.49 -12.33 10.24
CA ASP A 186 3.72 -11.94 9.53
C ASP A 186 4.91 -12.80 9.98
N SER A 187 4.95 -13.20 11.26
CA SER A 187 5.96 -14.13 11.80
C SER A 187 5.97 -15.52 11.16
N ASP A 188 4.84 -15.97 10.60
CA ASP A 188 4.72 -17.30 9.99
C ASP A 188 5.24 -17.33 8.55
N VAL A 189 5.49 -16.18 7.92
CA VAL A 189 6.03 -16.10 6.55
C VAL A 189 7.48 -16.60 6.55
N MET A 190 7.79 -17.57 5.69
CA MET A 190 9.15 -18.12 5.60
C MET A 190 10.17 -17.03 5.23
N SER A 191 11.24 -16.90 6.02
CA SER A 191 12.32 -15.93 5.75
C SER A 191 13.24 -16.34 4.59
N TYR A 192 13.37 -17.65 4.34
CA TYR A 192 14.11 -18.20 3.21
C TYR A 192 13.26 -19.25 2.50
N TYR A 193 13.05 -19.07 1.20
CA TYR A 193 12.31 -19.99 0.35
C TYR A 193 13.02 -20.10 -1.00
N PHE A 194 13.26 -21.33 -1.45
CA PHE A 194 13.85 -21.62 -2.76
C PHE A 194 12.74 -22.00 -3.72
N ASP A 195 12.44 -21.13 -4.68
CA ASP A 195 11.46 -21.41 -5.72
C ASP A 195 12.14 -22.14 -6.90
N PRO A 196 11.71 -23.37 -7.25
CA PRO A 196 12.27 -24.10 -8.40
C PRO A 196 12.07 -23.37 -9.75
N GLN A 197 11.12 -22.42 -9.86
CA GLN A 197 10.93 -21.60 -11.06
C GLN A 197 11.96 -20.46 -11.17
N ASP A 198 12.64 -20.09 -10.08
CA ASP A 198 13.72 -19.10 -10.04
C ASP A 198 15.06 -19.65 -10.59
N LEU A 199 15.18 -20.97 -10.84
CA LEU A 199 16.38 -21.60 -11.40
C LEU A 199 16.77 -21.12 -12.81
N LYS A 200 15.90 -20.37 -13.49
CA LYS A 200 16.23 -19.73 -14.78
C LYS A 200 16.78 -18.31 -14.65
N ARG A 201 16.82 -17.70 -13.46
CA ARG A 201 17.02 -16.25 -13.32
C ARG A 201 17.75 -15.81 -12.04
N ASP A 202 19.00 -16.25 -11.98
CA ASP A 202 20.13 -15.57 -11.32
C ASP A 202 20.57 -15.96 -9.91
N THR A 203 21.90 -16.04 -9.81
CA THR A 203 22.78 -16.19 -8.66
C THR A 203 22.79 -14.96 -7.72
N ALA A 204 21.75 -14.14 -7.74
CA ALA A 204 21.53 -12.98 -6.88
C ALA A 204 20.13 -13.07 -6.29
N GLY A 205 20.00 -12.92 -4.97
CA GLY A 205 18.73 -13.12 -4.25
C GLY A 205 17.59 -12.23 -4.74
N ARG A 206 16.36 -12.57 -4.33
CA ARG A 206 15.07 -11.89 -4.62
C ARG A 206 14.97 -10.39 -4.18
N SER A 207 16.06 -9.64 -4.09
CA SER A 207 16.16 -8.41 -3.28
C SER A 207 16.08 -7.08 -4.06
N SER A 208 15.23 -6.95 -5.07
CA SER A 208 15.01 -5.60 -5.63
C SER A 208 13.60 -5.41 -6.17
N CYS A 209 12.83 -4.52 -5.55
CA CYS A 209 11.72 -3.85 -6.21
C CYS A 209 12.30 -2.71 -7.04
N GLU A 210 11.97 -2.62 -8.33
CA GLU A 210 12.39 -1.52 -9.20
C GLU A 210 11.32 -0.45 -9.34
N SER A 211 10.73 0.03 -8.23
CA SER A 211 10.21 1.41 -8.27
C SER A 211 11.28 2.38 -8.81
N GLN A 212 12.57 2.02 -8.69
CA GLN A 212 13.73 2.70 -9.27
C GLN A 212 14.03 2.42 -10.75
N SER A 213 13.39 1.45 -11.46
CA SER A 213 13.58 1.29 -12.92
C SER A 213 12.69 2.23 -13.72
N LEU A 214 11.62 2.74 -13.11
CA LEU A 214 10.90 3.89 -13.61
C LEU A 214 11.86 5.07 -13.72
N THR A 215 12.01 5.57 -14.93
CA THR A 215 12.97 6.62 -15.30
C THR A 215 12.68 7.90 -14.53
N PHE A 216 11.40 8.23 -14.35
CA PHE A 216 10.96 9.31 -13.50
C PHE A 216 11.47 9.15 -12.06
N ASN A 217 11.23 8.00 -11.43
CA ASN A 217 11.63 7.74 -10.04
C ASN A 217 13.16 7.74 -9.89
N ALA A 218 13.91 7.18 -10.85
CA ALA A 218 15.37 7.18 -10.86
C ALA A 218 15.99 8.59 -10.94
N LYS A 219 15.28 9.53 -11.58
CA LYS A 219 15.69 10.93 -11.74
C LYS A 219 15.06 11.87 -10.70
N TYR A 220 14.17 11.35 -9.85
CA TYR A 220 13.47 12.15 -8.86
C TYR A 220 14.46 12.74 -7.86
N ASP A 221 14.59 14.07 -7.86
CA ASP A 221 15.35 14.81 -6.86
C ASP A 221 14.38 15.68 -6.04
N PRO A 222 14.13 15.34 -4.76
CA PRO A 222 13.23 16.11 -3.90
C PRO A 222 13.74 17.53 -3.58
N ASN A 223 15.01 17.86 -3.87
CA ASN A 223 15.59 19.18 -3.64
C ASN A 223 15.76 20.00 -4.92
N ALA A 224 15.33 19.52 -6.10
CA ALA A 224 15.29 20.33 -7.31
C ALA A 224 14.22 21.42 -7.17
N PHE A 225 14.59 22.55 -6.57
CA PHE A 225 13.80 23.78 -6.49
C PHE A 225 13.58 24.36 -7.91
N GLU A 226 12.63 23.81 -8.64
CA GLU A 226 11.95 24.51 -9.72
C GLU A 226 10.69 25.14 -9.12
N ASP A 227 10.59 26.47 -9.20
CA ASP A 227 9.49 27.28 -8.68
C ASP A 227 8.11 26.74 -9.15
N VAL A 228 7.49 25.89 -8.32
CA VAL A 228 6.27 25.12 -8.64
C VAL A 228 5.05 26.03 -8.86
N ARG A 229 5.17 27.34 -8.60
CA ARG A 229 4.12 28.34 -8.83
C ARG A 229 3.91 28.73 -10.29
N LEU A 230 4.82 28.37 -11.21
CA LEU A 230 4.75 28.77 -12.63
C LEU A 230 4.54 27.62 -13.63
N ARG A 231 4.05 26.45 -13.21
CA ARG A 231 3.72 25.33 -14.13
C ARG A 231 2.40 25.52 -14.91
N ALA A 232 2.05 26.76 -15.23
CA ALA A 232 1.10 27.08 -16.29
C ALA A 232 1.90 27.42 -17.55
N VAL A 233 1.75 26.60 -18.59
CA VAL A 233 2.36 26.65 -19.93
C VAL A 233 3.09 27.97 -20.24
N SER A 234 4.41 27.96 -20.12
CA SER A 234 5.28 29.02 -20.65
C SER A 234 5.56 28.76 -22.14
N PRO A 235 5.41 29.76 -23.03
CA PRO A 235 5.74 29.63 -24.47
C PRO A 235 7.23 29.39 -24.77
N ALA A 236 8.09 29.29 -23.74
CA ALA A 236 9.53 29.11 -23.88
C ALA A 236 9.94 27.68 -24.33
N SER A 237 9.01 26.75 -24.46
CA SER A 237 9.26 25.39 -24.99
C SER A 237 9.54 25.33 -26.50
N LEU A 238 9.60 26.47 -27.20
CA LEU A 238 9.80 26.55 -28.66
C LEU A 238 11.20 27.00 -29.12
N PHE A 239 12.15 27.25 -28.21
CA PHE A 239 13.53 27.56 -28.62
C PHE A 239 14.53 26.66 -27.88
N GLY A 240 15.09 25.70 -28.63
CA GLY A 240 16.21 24.90 -28.19
C GLY A 240 17.36 25.80 -27.74
N ARG A 241 17.70 25.73 -26.45
CA ARG A 241 18.94 26.26 -25.91
C ARG A 241 19.73 25.13 -25.27
N GLN A 242 20.84 24.83 -25.92
CA GLN A 242 22.03 24.21 -25.37
C GLN A 242 22.46 25.04 -24.14
N ILE A 243 22.16 24.54 -22.94
CA ILE A 243 22.68 25.09 -21.69
C ILE A 243 23.96 24.34 -21.37
N ASP A 244 25.07 25.02 -21.60
CA ASP A 244 26.40 24.67 -21.11
C ASP A 244 26.43 24.95 -19.59
N SER A 245 26.02 23.97 -18.78
CA SER A 245 26.13 24.02 -17.32
C SER A 245 27.41 23.33 -16.89
N GLY A 246 28.36 24.13 -16.41
CA GLY A 246 29.64 23.66 -15.87
C GLY A 246 29.50 22.58 -14.81
N GLN A 247 30.52 21.72 -14.79
CA GLN A 247 30.72 20.58 -13.90
C GLN A 247 30.44 20.90 -12.42
N THR A 248 29.31 20.40 -11.91
CA THR A 248 29.14 19.90 -10.54
C THR A 248 28.43 18.56 -10.66
N GLY A 249 29.10 17.50 -10.20
CA GLY A 249 28.79 16.11 -10.55
C GLY A 249 27.40 15.62 -10.13
N ASN A 250 26.90 14.69 -10.96
CA ASN A 250 25.92 13.65 -10.67
C ASN A 250 25.71 13.36 -9.18
N ASN A 251 24.49 13.56 -8.68
CA ASN A 251 23.92 12.85 -7.52
C ASN A 251 22.40 13.03 -7.50
N GLY A 252 21.67 12.16 -8.21
CA GLY A 252 20.21 12.06 -8.09
C GLY A 252 19.83 11.32 -6.80
N ALA A 253 19.74 12.09 -5.70
CA ALA A 253 19.12 11.83 -4.40
C ALA A 253 19.74 12.80 -3.37
N GLY A 254 19.60 14.11 -3.56
CA GLY A 254 20.29 15.13 -2.75
C GLY A 254 19.83 15.28 -1.30
N GLN A 255 19.29 14.22 -0.66
CA GLN A 255 18.86 14.22 0.74
C GLN A 255 19.82 13.38 1.57
N ASN A 256 20.40 13.98 2.61
CA ASN A 256 20.99 13.21 3.70
C ASN A 256 19.86 12.57 4.51
N LEU A 257 19.33 11.43 4.05
CA LEU A 257 18.24 10.68 4.70
C LEU A 257 18.60 10.33 6.16
N VAL A 258 19.89 10.15 6.45
CA VAL A 258 20.42 9.91 7.79
C VAL A 258 20.15 11.08 8.73
N ALA A 259 20.15 12.32 8.23
CA ALA A 259 19.91 13.52 9.04
C ALA A 259 18.44 13.69 9.48
N THR A 260 17.51 13.01 8.83
CA THR A 260 16.07 13.12 9.11
C THR A 260 15.48 11.91 9.81
N ILE A 261 16.27 10.87 10.09
CA ILE A 261 15.78 9.62 10.71
C ILE A 261 14.98 9.93 11.99
N GLY A 262 13.73 9.46 12.01
CA GLY A 262 12.79 9.62 13.13
C GLY A 262 12.20 11.02 13.29
N SER A 263 12.59 11.99 12.46
CA SER A 263 12.03 13.34 12.53
C SER A 263 10.61 13.37 11.98
N THR A 264 9.67 13.83 12.81
CA THR A 264 8.27 14.07 12.40
C THR A 264 8.04 15.50 11.91
N GLN A 265 9.09 16.31 11.81
CA GLN A 265 8.97 17.70 11.36
C GLN A 265 8.44 17.77 9.92
N GLY A 266 7.28 18.40 9.75
CA GLY A 266 6.56 18.54 8.48
C GLY A 266 5.33 17.66 8.36
N CYS A 267 5.25 16.58 9.13
CA CYS A 267 4.01 15.83 9.24
C CYS A 267 2.95 16.62 10.02
N PRO A 268 1.65 16.45 9.70
CA PRO A 268 0.56 17.15 10.37
C PRO A 268 0.55 16.92 11.89
N THR A 269 0.41 18.00 12.66
CA THR A 269 0.22 17.94 14.12
C THR A 269 -1.21 17.58 14.51
N VAL A 270 -2.17 17.86 13.63
CA VAL A 270 -3.57 17.46 13.75
C VAL A 270 -3.89 16.49 12.62
N ARG A 271 -4.74 15.50 12.90
CA ARG A 271 -5.09 14.46 11.94
C ARG A 271 -5.64 15.03 10.65
N LYS A 272 -5.07 14.57 9.54
CA LYS A 272 -5.51 14.88 8.18
C LYS A 272 -6.06 13.63 7.51
N ILE A 273 -6.88 13.81 6.49
CA ILE A 273 -7.39 12.71 5.67
C ILE A 273 -6.83 12.86 4.25
N ALA A 274 -6.16 11.83 3.76
CA ALA A 274 -5.86 11.67 2.35
C ALA A 274 -7.04 10.95 1.68
N LEU A 275 -7.80 11.66 0.86
CA LEU A 275 -8.90 11.08 0.09
C LEU A 275 -8.34 10.32 -1.10
N VAL A 276 -8.72 9.06 -1.24
CA VAL A 276 -8.17 8.12 -2.23
C VAL A 276 -9.26 7.75 -3.23
N GLY A 277 -8.90 7.78 -4.50
CA GLY A 277 -9.66 7.17 -5.58
C GLY A 277 -9.20 5.72 -5.81
N ILE A 278 -10.12 4.78 -5.95
CA ILE A 278 -9.77 3.38 -6.23
C ILE A 278 -10.50 2.94 -7.49
N ALA A 279 -9.77 2.29 -8.39
CA ALA A 279 -10.34 1.67 -9.58
C ALA A 279 -10.05 0.17 -9.58
N THR A 280 -10.99 -0.67 -9.97
CA THR A 280 -10.76 -2.10 -10.22
C THR A 280 -10.79 -2.37 -11.70
N ASP A 281 -9.83 -3.16 -12.21
CA ASP A 281 -9.98 -3.73 -13.54
C ASP A 281 -10.93 -4.94 -13.54
N CYS A 282 -11.25 -5.41 -14.74
CA CYS A 282 -12.11 -6.56 -14.94
C CYS A 282 -11.60 -7.82 -14.26
N THR A 283 -10.28 -8.01 -14.19
CA THR A 283 -9.65 -9.20 -13.60
C THR A 283 -9.83 -9.21 -12.08
N TYR A 284 -9.64 -8.06 -11.45
CA TYR A 284 -9.90 -7.88 -10.02
C TYR A 284 -11.37 -8.14 -9.70
N THR A 285 -12.28 -7.55 -10.47
CA THR A 285 -13.74 -7.72 -10.27
C THR A 285 -14.19 -9.16 -10.52
N ALA A 286 -13.65 -9.82 -11.55
CA ALA A 286 -13.91 -11.23 -11.86
C ALA A 286 -13.48 -12.15 -10.72
N ASP A 287 -12.45 -11.75 -9.98
CA ASP A 287 -11.98 -12.43 -8.79
C ASP A 287 -12.85 -12.13 -7.55
N PHE A 288 -14.14 -11.85 -7.70
CA PHE A 288 -15.15 -11.86 -6.63
C PHE A 288 -16.48 -12.38 -7.15
N ASN A 289 -17.38 -12.80 -6.28
CA ASN A 289 -18.69 -13.32 -6.72
C ASN A 289 -19.57 -12.20 -7.26
N ASP A 290 -19.52 -11.04 -6.62
CA ASP A 290 -20.33 -9.86 -6.92
C ASP A 290 -19.59 -8.57 -6.55
N THR A 291 -20.14 -7.43 -6.98
CA THR A 291 -19.54 -6.12 -6.75
C THR A 291 -19.64 -5.63 -5.30
N GLN A 292 -20.53 -6.23 -4.49
CA GLN A 292 -20.60 -5.94 -3.06
C GLN A 292 -19.39 -6.52 -2.34
N ALA A 293 -18.99 -7.74 -2.68
CA ALA A 293 -17.78 -8.38 -2.18
C ALA A 293 -16.51 -7.63 -2.60
N VAL A 294 -16.46 -7.11 -3.84
CA VAL A 294 -15.37 -6.22 -4.31
C VAL A 294 -15.27 -5.00 -3.41
N ARG A 295 -16.37 -4.25 -3.25
CA ARG A 295 -16.40 -3.06 -2.40
C ARG A 295 -15.97 -3.38 -0.96
N GLN A 296 -16.48 -4.47 -0.42
CA GLN A 296 -16.20 -4.87 0.95
C GLN A 296 -14.71 -5.20 1.17
N ASN A 297 -14.06 -5.84 0.18
CA ASN A 297 -12.62 -6.08 0.21
C ASN A 297 -11.83 -4.77 0.16
N ILE A 298 -12.24 -3.82 -0.68
CA ILE A 298 -11.57 -2.51 -0.81
C ILE A 298 -11.69 -1.70 0.47
N ILE A 299 -12.84 -1.73 1.13
CA ILE A 299 -13.03 -1.06 2.43
C ILE A 299 -12.10 -1.68 3.48
N ASP A 300 -12.01 -3.00 3.53
CA ASP A 300 -11.14 -3.71 4.47
C ASP A 300 -9.64 -3.43 4.22
N LEU A 301 -9.26 -3.39 2.94
CA LEU A 301 -7.94 -3.02 2.45
C LEU A 301 -7.51 -1.64 2.97
N VAL A 302 -8.33 -0.62 2.72
CA VAL A 302 -8.03 0.76 3.12
C VAL A 302 -8.10 0.93 4.63
N ASN A 303 -9.06 0.27 5.30
CA ASN A 303 -9.17 0.29 6.76
C ASN A 303 -7.90 -0.24 7.44
N SER A 304 -7.37 -1.37 6.95
CA SER A 304 -6.14 -1.97 7.47
C SER A 304 -4.91 -1.10 7.17
N ALA A 305 -4.77 -0.64 5.93
CA ALA A 305 -3.65 0.19 5.52
C ALA A 305 -3.64 1.58 6.18
N SER A 306 -4.79 2.16 6.50
CA SER A 306 -4.88 3.47 7.16
C SER A 306 -4.15 3.49 8.50
N GLU A 307 -4.10 2.36 9.22
CA GLU A 307 -3.45 2.33 10.54
C GLU A 307 -1.98 2.73 10.51
N VAL A 308 -1.22 2.23 9.53
CA VAL A 308 0.23 2.52 9.46
C VAL A 308 0.49 3.97 9.06
N TYR A 309 -0.44 4.64 8.38
CA TYR A 309 -0.38 6.06 8.07
C TYR A 309 -0.80 6.93 9.25
N GLU A 310 -1.85 6.52 9.97
CA GLU A 310 -2.33 7.21 11.16
C GLU A 310 -1.24 7.24 12.24
N SER A 311 -0.59 6.10 12.48
CA SER A 311 0.44 5.96 13.51
C SER A 311 1.79 6.56 13.13
N SER A 312 2.12 6.66 11.83
CA SER A 312 3.42 7.14 11.37
C SER A 312 3.43 8.62 10.96
N PHE A 313 2.32 9.12 10.40
CA PHE A 313 2.25 10.44 9.77
C PHE A 313 1.10 11.32 10.26
N ASN A 314 0.23 10.81 11.14
CA ASN A 314 -1.02 11.49 11.52
C ASN A 314 -1.94 11.79 10.33
N ILE A 315 -1.93 10.89 9.34
CA ILE A 315 -2.76 10.95 8.14
C ILE A 315 -3.63 9.70 8.10
N SER A 316 -4.94 9.83 8.04
CA SER A 316 -5.87 8.74 7.74
C SER A 316 -6.04 8.59 6.23
N LEU A 317 -6.29 7.37 5.75
CA LEU A 317 -6.68 7.11 4.36
C LEU A 317 -8.19 6.93 4.29
N GLY A 318 -8.86 7.72 3.45
CA GLY A 318 -10.31 7.66 3.25
C GLY A 318 -10.67 7.44 1.79
N ILE A 319 -11.72 6.67 1.50
CA ILE A 319 -12.19 6.41 0.13
C ILE A 319 -13.18 7.51 -0.25
N GLN A 320 -12.90 8.24 -1.33
CA GLN A 320 -13.83 9.23 -1.89
C GLN A 320 -14.43 8.76 -3.22
N ASN A 321 -13.64 8.20 -4.11
CA ASN A 321 -14.13 7.69 -5.39
C ASN A 321 -13.80 6.21 -5.55
N LEU A 322 -14.78 5.42 -5.95
CA LEU A 322 -14.60 4.02 -6.27
C LEU A 322 -15.14 3.76 -7.68
N THR A 323 -14.30 3.21 -8.55
CA THR A 323 -14.66 2.85 -9.94
C THR A 323 -14.52 1.36 -10.09
N ILE A 324 -15.64 0.64 -10.25
CA ILE A 324 -15.67 -0.81 -10.37
C ILE A 324 -15.95 -1.17 -11.82
N SER A 325 -14.98 -1.77 -12.51
CA SER A 325 -15.18 -2.27 -13.87
C SER A 325 -16.09 -3.49 -13.89
N ASP A 326 -16.72 -3.77 -15.03
CA ASP A 326 -17.44 -5.03 -15.21
C ASP A 326 -16.48 -6.23 -15.07
N ARG A 327 -17.00 -7.37 -14.61
CA ARG A 327 -16.21 -8.60 -14.43
C ARG A 327 -15.73 -9.17 -15.76
N ASP A 328 -16.46 -8.90 -16.84
CA ASP A 328 -16.11 -9.41 -18.16
C ASP A 328 -15.10 -8.46 -18.82
N CYS A 329 -13.87 -8.95 -18.98
CA CYS A 329 -12.82 -8.19 -19.65
C CYS A 329 -13.18 -7.92 -21.12
N PRO A 330 -13.02 -6.68 -21.61
CA PRO A 330 -13.28 -6.39 -23.01
C PRO A 330 -12.27 -7.09 -23.93
N GLY A 331 -12.72 -7.41 -25.14
CA GLY A 331 -11.86 -8.02 -26.17
C GLY A 331 -10.75 -7.09 -26.68
N SER A 332 -10.89 -5.77 -26.49
CA SER A 332 -9.90 -4.75 -26.81
C SER A 332 -9.97 -3.60 -25.80
N ALA A 333 -8.84 -2.92 -25.57
CA ALA A 333 -8.80 -1.73 -24.73
C ALA A 333 -9.76 -0.64 -25.27
N SER A 334 -10.47 0.04 -24.36
CA SER A 334 -11.34 1.18 -24.68
C SER A 334 -10.61 2.50 -24.44
N ASP A 335 -10.91 3.53 -25.23
CA ASP A 335 -10.39 4.88 -25.04
C ASP A 335 -10.80 5.51 -23.69
N LEU A 336 -11.92 5.06 -23.11
CA LEU A 336 -12.46 5.55 -21.83
C LEU A 336 -11.78 4.90 -20.62
N ALA A 337 -11.35 3.65 -20.76
CA ALA A 337 -10.69 2.88 -19.70
C ALA A 337 -9.61 1.96 -20.31
N PRO A 338 -8.51 2.52 -20.82
CA PRO A 338 -7.51 1.75 -21.57
C PRO A 338 -6.74 0.76 -20.69
N TRP A 339 -6.73 1.00 -19.38
CA TRP A 339 -6.18 0.13 -18.36
C TRP A 339 -7.08 -1.09 -18.02
N ASN A 340 -8.36 -1.07 -18.41
CA ASN A 340 -9.31 -2.15 -18.12
C ASN A 340 -9.18 -3.31 -19.12
N VAL A 341 -8.09 -4.07 -19.00
CA VAL A 341 -7.75 -5.17 -19.90
C VAL A 341 -7.32 -6.41 -19.13
N GLY A 342 -7.67 -7.58 -19.67
CA GLY A 342 -7.31 -8.87 -19.09
C GLY A 342 -5.80 -9.08 -18.96
N CYS A 343 -5.39 -10.05 -18.14
CA CYS A 343 -3.97 -10.34 -17.95
C CYS A 343 -3.36 -10.86 -19.26
N ASN A 344 -2.25 -10.23 -19.68
CA ASN A 344 -1.56 -10.52 -20.92
C ASN A 344 -0.06 -10.35 -20.69
N SER A 345 0.75 -11.31 -21.16
CA SER A 345 2.21 -11.26 -21.05
C SER A 345 2.84 -10.06 -21.74
N ASN A 346 2.15 -9.47 -22.73
CA ASN A 346 2.63 -8.29 -23.46
C ASN A 346 2.31 -6.96 -22.76
N LEU A 347 1.55 -6.98 -21.66
CA LEU A 347 1.21 -5.78 -20.90
C LEU A 347 1.72 -5.92 -19.47
N ARG A 348 2.85 -5.28 -19.19
CA ARG A 348 3.49 -5.30 -17.87
C ARG A 348 2.75 -4.39 -16.90
N ILE A 349 3.04 -4.55 -15.62
CA ILE A 349 2.53 -3.68 -14.55
C ILE A 349 2.94 -2.20 -14.76
N SER A 350 4.12 -1.94 -15.33
CA SER A 350 4.56 -0.59 -15.75
C SER A 350 3.66 -0.01 -16.84
N ASP A 351 3.23 -0.83 -17.79
CA ASP A 351 2.39 -0.39 -18.90
C ASP A 351 0.97 -0.10 -18.37
N ARG A 352 0.46 -0.93 -17.43
CA ARG A 352 -0.78 -0.67 -16.70
C ARG A 352 -0.73 0.62 -15.91
N LEU A 353 0.36 0.89 -15.20
CA LEU A 353 0.55 2.14 -14.47
C LEU A 353 0.52 3.34 -15.42
N ASN A 354 1.19 3.27 -16.57
CA ASN A 354 1.16 4.33 -17.57
C ASN A 354 -0.25 4.62 -18.12
N LEU A 355 -0.99 3.57 -18.52
CA LEU A 355 -2.36 3.70 -19.01
C LEU A 355 -3.30 4.25 -17.93
N PHE A 356 -3.11 3.81 -16.68
CA PHE A 356 -3.90 4.29 -15.55
C PHE A 356 -3.57 5.74 -15.19
N SER A 357 -2.29 6.14 -15.24
CA SER A 357 -1.87 7.53 -15.06
C SER A 357 -2.46 8.47 -16.10
N GLU A 358 -2.53 8.03 -17.36
CA GLU A 358 -3.13 8.82 -18.43
C GLU A 358 -4.62 9.05 -18.15
N TRP A 359 -5.33 8.00 -17.74
CA TRP A 359 -6.72 8.10 -17.32
C TRP A 359 -6.90 9.00 -16.09
N ARG A 360 -6.04 8.82 -15.06
CA ARG A 360 -6.00 9.67 -13.85
C ARG A 360 -5.79 11.13 -14.21
N GLY A 361 -4.93 11.41 -15.18
CA GLY A 361 -4.60 12.75 -15.63
C GLY A 361 -5.76 13.53 -16.24
N ARG A 362 -6.81 12.83 -16.69
CA ARG A 362 -8.05 13.42 -17.22
C ARG A 362 -9.08 13.73 -16.13
N SER A 363 -8.88 13.23 -14.90
CA SER A 363 -9.85 13.36 -13.80
C SER A 363 -9.69 14.68 -13.05
N ASN A 364 -10.79 15.43 -12.88
CA ASN A 364 -10.84 16.70 -12.16
C ASN A 364 -11.45 16.54 -10.75
N ASP A 365 -10.81 15.69 -9.95
CA ASP A 365 -11.16 15.41 -8.56
C ASP A 365 -10.15 16.01 -7.57
N ALA A 366 -10.44 15.91 -6.27
CA ALA A 366 -9.56 16.33 -5.19
C ALA A 366 -8.86 15.15 -4.49
N ASN A 367 -8.84 13.96 -5.11
CA ASN A 367 -8.18 12.79 -4.52
C ASN A 367 -6.68 13.02 -4.41
N ALA A 368 -6.13 12.68 -3.25
CA ALA A 368 -4.71 12.67 -2.97
C ALA A 368 -3.93 11.78 -3.93
N PHE A 369 -4.48 10.61 -4.26
CA PHE A 369 -3.98 9.73 -5.31
C PHE A 369 -5.05 8.74 -5.74
N TRP A 370 -4.77 8.01 -6.81
CA TRP A 370 -5.58 6.91 -7.27
C TRP A 370 -4.82 5.58 -7.27
N THR A 371 -5.51 4.50 -6.93
CA THR A 371 -4.95 3.14 -6.99
C THR A 371 -5.76 2.28 -7.95
N LEU A 372 -5.07 1.64 -8.89
CA LEU A 372 -5.63 0.58 -9.71
C LEU A 372 -5.41 -0.78 -9.02
N LEU A 373 -6.50 -1.50 -8.79
CA LEU A 373 -6.50 -2.87 -8.28
C LEU A 373 -6.65 -3.85 -9.45
N SER A 374 -5.77 -4.85 -9.51
CA SER A 374 -5.69 -5.84 -10.59
C SER A 374 -5.35 -7.23 -10.03
N THR A 375 -5.54 -8.29 -10.81
CA THR A 375 -4.90 -9.60 -10.53
C THR A 375 -3.71 -9.87 -11.46
N CYS A 376 -3.33 -8.91 -12.30
CA CYS A 376 -2.31 -9.08 -13.32
C CYS A 376 -0.94 -8.62 -12.83
N ASN A 377 -0.16 -9.56 -12.31
CA ASN A 377 1.24 -9.37 -12.01
C ASN A 377 2.13 -9.43 -13.27
N THR A 378 3.36 -8.94 -13.13
CA THR A 378 4.46 -9.16 -14.08
C THR A 378 5.57 -9.89 -13.35
N ASN A 379 5.75 -11.18 -13.61
CA ASN A 379 6.61 -12.03 -12.78
C ASN A 379 6.15 -12.00 -11.31
N SER A 380 7.05 -11.79 -10.35
CA SER A 380 6.73 -11.66 -8.92
C SER A 380 6.13 -10.31 -8.51
N ALA A 381 5.98 -9.36 -9.46
CA ALA A 381 5.52 -8.01 -9.21
C ALA A 381 4.08 -7.91 -8.72
N VAL A 382 3.88 -7.29 -7.57
CA VAL A 382 2.57 -7.09 -6.96
C VAL A 382 2.22 -5.63 -6.76
N GLY A 383 3.12 -4.68 -7.05
CA GLY A 383 2.83 -3.26 -6.94
C GLY A 383 3.82 -2.38 -7.70
N LEU A 384 3.35 -1.19 -8.07
CA LEU A 384 4.17 -0.13 -8.67
C LEU A 384 3.53 1.25 -8.50
N ALA A 385 4.35 2.26 -8.16
CA ALA A 385 3.89 3.63 -7.91
C ALA A 385 4.85 4.70 -8.44
N TRP A 386 4.30 5.89 -8.71
CA TRP A 386 5.10 7.08 -8.96
C TRP A 386 5.53 7.77 -7.67
N LEU A 387 6.83 8.05 -7.53
CA LEU A 387 7.41 8.60 -6.32
C LEU A 387 6.99 10.07 -6.11
N GLY A 388 6.49 10.40 -4.92
CA GLY A 388 6.22 11.77 -4.49
C GLY A 388 5.11 12.49 -5.26
N GLN A 389 4.15 11.74 -5.84
CA GLN A 389 3.07 12.31 -6.66
C GLN A 389 1.76 12.57 -5.88
N VAL A 390 1.71 12.36 -4.57
CA VAL A 390 0.50 12.68 -3.78
C VAL A 390 0.10 14.16 -3.96
N CYS A 391 -1.21 14.40 -4.04
CA CYS A 391 -1.84 15.70 -4.30
C CYS A 391 -1.41 16.39 -5.62
N VAL A 392 -0.75 15.68 -6.55
CA VAL A 392 -0.40 16.24 -7.86
C VAL A 392 -1.60 16.11 -8.82
N PRO A 393 -2.17 17.21 -9.32
CA PRO A 393 -3.26 17.17 -10.28
C PRO A 393 -2.74 16.86 -11.70
N GLY A 394 -3.59 16.20 -12.50
CA GLY A 394 -3.29 15.89 -13.90
C GLY A 394 -2.21 14.82 -14.07
N SER A 395 -1.60 14.79 -15.25
CA SER A 395 -0.50 13.90 -15.59
C SER A 395 0.57 14.64 -16.41
N GLN A 396 1.80 14.14 -16.35
CA GLN A 396 2.93 14.64 -17.13
C GLN A 396 3.60 13.49 -17.89
N THR A 397 4.10 13.77 -19.08
CA THR A 397 4.82 12.77 -19.89
C THR A 397 6.32 13.05 -19.84
N THR A 398 7.11 12.02 -19.54
CA THR A 398 8.58 12.06 -19.53
C THR A 398 9.14 10.95 -20.42
N ALA A 399 10.29 11.19 -21.02
CA ALA A 399 10.99 10.18 -21.81
C ALA A 399 11.55 9.09 -20.87
N GLY A 400 11.13 7.85 -21.12
CA GLY A 400 11.61 6.64 -20.48
C GLY A 400 13.01 6.24 -20.98
N SER A 401 13.67 5.39 -20.21
CA SER A 401 15.03 4.88 -20.46
C SER A 401 15.08 3.89 -21.63
N ASP A 402 13.97 3.20 -21.91
CA ASP A 402 13.78 2.25 -23.02
C ASP A 402 13.30 2.93 -24.32
N GLY A 403 13.21 4.26 -24.34
CA GLY A 403 12.67 5.04 -25.46
C GLY A 403 11.14 5.10 -25.49
N SER A 404 10.45 4.49 -24.52
CA SER A 404 9.01 4.69 -24.32
C SER A 404 8.73 6.02 -23.61
N ASN A 405 7.46 6.42 -23.58
CA ASN A 405 7.02 7.57 -22.80
C ASN A 405 6.40 7.10 -21.48
N GLU A 406 6.86 7.64 -20.37
CA GLU A 406 6.27 7.45 -19.05
C GLU A 406 5.24 8.56 -18.78
N THR A 407 4.01 8.17 -18.50
CA THR A 407 2.93 9.06 -18.06
C THR A 407 2.84 8.99 -16.54
N VAL A 408 3.23 10.07 -15.88
CA VAL A 408 3.36 10.19 -14.44
C VAL A 408 2.16 10.96 -13.90
N ALA A 409 1.50 10.42 -12.88
CA ALA A 409 0.37 11.05 -12.19
C ALA A 409 0.37 10.63 -10.71
N ALA A 410 -0.54 11.20 -9.92
CA ALA A 410 -0.85 10.74 -8.57
C ALA A 410 -1.54 9.36 -8.59
N ALA A 411 -0.80 8.33 -9.00
CA ALA A 411 -1.32 7.01 -9.31
C ALA A 411 -0.36 5.88 -8.90
N ASN A 412 -0.94 4.74 -8.52
CA ASN A 412 -0.23 3.48 -8.31
C ASN A 412 -1.09 2.28 -8.74
N VAL A 413 -0.45 1.12 -8.87
CA VAL A 413 -1.09 -0.17 -9.19
C VAL A 413 -0.78 -1.17 -8.08
N VAL A 414 -1.79 -1.90 -7.64
CA VAL A 414 -1.68 -2.96 -6.62
C VAL A 414 -2.33 -4.23 -7.16
N VAL A 415 -1.59 -5.32 -7.10
CA VAL A 415 -2.05 -6.65 -7.47
C VAL A 415 -2.60 -7.35 -6.25
N ARG A 416 -3.73 -8.05 -6.42
CA ARG A 416 -4.37 -8.83 -5.37
C ARG A 416 -3.45 -9.95 -4.87
N THR A 417 -3.19 -9.97 -3.56
CA THR A 417 -2.38 -10.99 -2.89
C THR A 417 -2.92 -11.30 -1.50
N GLY A 418 -2.36 -12.30 -0.82
CA GLY A 418 -2.66 -12.53 0.60
C GLY A 418 -2.28 -11.35 1.52
N SER A 419 -1.31 -10.52 1.12
CA SER A 419 -0.78 -9.36 1.87
C SER A 419 -1.21 -8.03 1.25
N GLU A 420 -2.40 -7.98 0.61
CA GLU A 420 -2.82 -6.88 -0.25
C GLU A 420 -2.75 -5.49 0.42
N TRP A 421 -3.16 -5.37 1.70
CA TRP A 421 -3.14 -4.08 2.40
C TRP A 421 -1.72 -3.58 2.69
N GLN A 422 -0.76 -4.48 2.89
CA GLN A 422 0.65 -4.12 3.07
C GLN A 422 1.23 -3.61 1.76
N VAL A 423 0.89 -4.25 0.64
CA VAL A 423 1.28 -3.79 -0.71
C VAL A 423 0.65 -2.43 -1.00
N PHE A 424 -0.64 -2.26 -0.73
CA PHE A 424 -1.31 -0.96 -0.87
C PHE A 424 -0.64 0.13 -0.04
N ALA A 425 -0.30 -0.16 1.22
CA ALA A 425 0.40 0.78 2.10
C ALA A 425 1.80 1.14 1.57
N HIS A 426 2.53 0.17 1.01
CA HIS A 426 3.85 0.35 0.39
C HIS A 426 3.78 1.25 -0.85
N GLU A 427 2.86 0.97 -1.78
CA GLU A 427 2.73 1.73 -3.03
C GLU A 427 2.19 3.15 -2.78
N ALA A 428 1.27 3.29 -1.82
CA ALA A 428 0.91 4.61 -1.31
C ALA A 428 2.15 5.31 -0.70
N GLY A 429 3.07 4.59 -0.06
CA GLY A 429 4.25 5.15 0.60
C GLY A 429 5.17 5.81 -0.41
N HIS A 430 5.41 5.15 -1.54
CA HIS A 430 6.04 5.75 -2.71
C HIS A 430 5.30 6.98 -3.20
N THR A 431 3.97 6.93 -3.29
CA THR A 431 3.17 8.08 -3.71
C THR A 431 3.36 9.29 -2.76
N PHE A 432 3.56 9.04 -1.46
CA PHE A 432 3.93 10.04 -0.44
C PHE A 432 5.41 10.44 -0.46
N GLY A 433 6.24 9.82 -1.29
CA GLY A 433 7.66 10.15 -1.48
C GLY A 433 8.63 9.30 -0.65
N ALA A 434 8.16 8.23 0.00
CA ALA A 434 9.01 7.29 0.71
C ALA A 434 9.83 6.45 -0.28
N VAL A 435 11.15 6.36 -0.06
CA VAL A 435 12.02 5.42 -0.75
C VAL A 435 12.06 4.08 0.00
N HIS A 436 12.59 3.03 -0.64
CA HIS A 436 12.74 1.74 0.01
C HIS A 436 13.67 1.81 1.22
N ASP A 437 13.39 0.99 2.22
CA ASP A 437 14.36 0.69 3.27
C ASP A 437 15.52 -0.15 2.71
N CYS A 438 16.72 0.02 3.26
CA CYS A 438 17.90 -0.69 2.78
C CYS A 438 17.87 -2.17 3.18
N ASP A 439 18.30 -3.05 2.27
CA ASP A 439 18.53 -4.48 2.50
C ASP A 439 20.03 -4.84 2.44
N ASP A 440 20.37 -6.10 2.68
CA ASP A 440 21.77 -6.57 2.66
C ASP A 440 22.48 -6.29 1.33
N GLN A 441 21.77 -6.37 0.20
CA GLN A 441 22.36 -6.19 -1.12
C GLN A 441 22.70 -4.72 -1.37
N LEU A 442 21.77 -3.81 -1.07
CA LEU A 442 22.01 -2.36 -1.19
C LEU A 442 23.07 -1.89 -0.20
N CYS A 443 23.11 -2.44 1.02
CA CYS A 443 24.14 -2.13 2.00
C CYS A 443 25.54 -2.62 1.62
N ALA A 444 25.64 -3.65 0.78
CA ALA A 444 26.91 -4.14 0.22
C ALA A 444 27.36 -3.36 -1.03
N SER A 445 26.50 -2.50 -1.59
CA SER A 445 26.79 -1.69 -2.77
C SER A 445 27.59 -0.42 -2.45
N SER A 446 28.06 0.30 -3.47
CA SER A 446 28.86 1.52 -3.29
C SER A 446 28.12 2.62 -2.50
N GLU A 447 28.86 3.50 -1.80
CA GLU A 447 28.29 4.60 -0.98
C GLU A 447 27.23 5.46 -1.71
N ASN A 448 27.36 5.63 -3.03
CA ASN A 448 26.41 6.41 -3.84
C ASN A 448 25.03 5.76 -3.99
N GLN A 449 24.93 4.42 -3.90
CA GLN A 449 23.65 3.72 -3.93
C GLN A 449 23.00 3.63 -2.54
N MET A 450 23.80 3.68 -1.47
CA MET A 450 23.31 3.73 -0.09
C MET A 450 22.54 5.03 0.22
N GLN A 451 22.75 6.11 -0.55
CA GLN A 451 21.98 7.35 -0.48
C GLN A 451 20.57 7.23 -1.12
N ARG A 452 20.23 6.10 -1.76
CA ARG A 452 18.97 5.87 -2.48
C ARG A 452 17.99 4.97 -1.73
N CYS A 453 18.35 4.51 -0.54
CA CYS A 453 17.50 3.73 0.34
C CYS A 453 17.54 4.32 1.75
N CYS A 454 16.58 3.91 2.56
CA CYS A 454 16.41 4.37 3.92
C CYS A 454 17.12 3.41 4.90
N PRO A 455 18.22 3.83 5.55
CA PRO A 455 18.91 2.97 6.50
C PRO A 455 18.10 2.84 7.81
N LEU A 456 18.31 1.74 8.53
CA LEU A 456 17.65 1.49 9.82
C LEU A 456 17.97 2.59 10.85
N SER A 457 19.23 3.00 10.92
CA SER A 457 19.71 4.06 11.81
C SER A 457 20.97 4.72 11.22
N ALA A 458 21.44 5.78 11.85
CA ALA A 458 22.68 6.44 11.46
C ALA A 458 23.91 5.51 11.45
N ASN A 459 23.87 4.40 12.21
CA ASN A 459 24.98 3.45 12.34
C ASN A 459 24.64 2.06 11.81
N THR A 460 23.45 1.85 11.25
CA THR A 460 22.99 0.54 10.78
C THR A 460 22.26 0.71 9.47
N CYS A 461 22.84 0.18 8.39
CA CYS A 461 22.26 0.28 7.07
C CYS A 461 21.03 -0.63 6.93
N ASN A 462 21.19 -1.94 7.07
CA ASN A 462 20.12 -2.90 6.76
C ASN A 462 18.94 -2.77 7.75
N ALA A 463 17.73 -2.59 7.22
CA ALA A 463 16.46 -2.53 7.95
C ALA A 463 15.84 -3.90 8.26
N ALA A 464 16.57 -4.97 7.96
CA ALA A 464 16.28 -6.37 8.23
C ALA A 464 14.94 -6.86 7.67
N ALA A 465 14.45 -6.22 6.59
CA ALA A 465 13.18 -6.52 5.94
C ALA A 465 11.95 -6.44 6.87
N ARG A 466 11.98 -5.54 7.87
CA ARG A 466 10.95 -5.46 8.93
C ARG A 466 9.99 -4.28 8.83
N PHE A 467 9.93 -3.55 7.73
CA PHE A 467 9.13 -2.32 7.65
C PHE A 467 8.36 -2.25 6.34
N ILE A 468 7.31 -1.43 6.30
CA ILE A 468 6.40 -1.33 5.15
C ILE A 468 7.16 -1.04 3.84
N MET A 469 8.22 -0.22 3.88
CA MET A 469 8.99 0.14 2.68
C MET A 469 10.10 -0.86 2.33
N ASN A 470 10.06 -2.07 2.88
CA ASN A 470 10.92 -3.15 2.41
C ASN A 470 10.56 -3.51 0.95
N PRO A 471 11.53 -3.72 0.04
CA PRO A 471 11.28 -4.05 -1.38
C PRO A 471 10.48 -5.34 -1.63
N SER A 472 10.34 -6.20 -0.63
CA SER A 472 9.58 -7.45 -0.69
C SER A 472 8.63 -7.57 0.50
N THR A 473 7.45 -8.18 0.32
CA THR A 473 6.60 -8.51 1.48
C THR A 473 7.22 -9.68 2.22
N GLY A 474 7.77 -9.41 3.41
CA GLY A 474 8.60 -10.34 4.18
C GLY A 474 8.00 -10.74 5.52
N ASN A 475 8.85 -11.38 6.33
CA ASN A 475 8.52 -11.79 7.69
C ASN A 475 8.62 -10.60 8.67
N GLN A 476 7.68 -10.49 9.61
CA GLN A 476 7.61 -9.46 10.67
C GLN A 476 7.57 -8.00 10.18
N ILE A 477 6.88 -7.72 9.08
CA ILE A 477 6.70 -6.34 8.60
C ILE A 477 6.00 -5.51 9.69
N GLN A 478 6.67 -4.46 10.16
CA GLN A 478 6.20 -3.51 11.16
C GLN A 478 5.55 -2.30 10.46
N ASN A 479 5.55 -1.15 11.13
CA ASN A 479 5.15 0.14 10.59
C ASN A 479 6.19 0.67 9.58
N PHE A 480 6.10 1.95 9.21
CA PHE A 480 7.18 2.63 8.50
C PHE A 480 8.45 2.70 9.36
N SER A 481 9.62 2.56 8.73
CA SER A 481 10.90 2.72 9.43
C SER A 481 11.08 4.16 9.91
N PRO A 482 11.91 4.41 10.95
CA PRO A 482 12.24 5.76 11.36
C PRO A 482 12.81 6.61 10.21
N CYS A 483 13.58 6.01 9.29
CA CYS A 483 14.05 6.73 8.11
C CYS A 483 12.91 7.09 7.16
N SER A 484 12.01 6.14 6.86
CA SER A 484 10.84 6.40 6.01
C SER A 484 9.95 7.52 6.59
N ILE A 485 9.78 7.55 7.91
CA ILE A 485 9.09 8.63 8.63
C ILE A 485 9.77 9.98 8.35
N GLY A 486 11.08 10.05 8.59
CA GLY A 486 11.89 11.23 8.31
C GLY A 486 11.85 11.69 6.86
N ASN A 487 11.91 10.74 5.93
CA ASN A 487 11.87 10.99 4.49
C ASN A 487 10.56 11.66 4.08
N VAL A 488 9.42 11.09 4.47
CA VAL A 488 8.10 11.64 4.11
C VAL A 488 7.86 12.98 4.82
N CYS A 489 8.05 13.05 6.14
CA CYS A 489 7.77 14.29 6.89
C CYS A 489 8.66 15.45 6.41
N SER A 490 9.95 15.21 6.13
CA SER A 490 10.83 16.26 5.62
C SER A 490 10.49 16.68 4.18
N ALA A 491 9.98 15.77 3.34
CA ALA A 491 9.50 16.09 2.00
C ALA A 491 8.24 16.99 2.05
N LEU A 492 7.33 16.71 2.98
CA LEU A 492 6.17 17.57 3.27
C LEU A 492 6.62 18.94 3.80
N TYR A 493 7.57 18.98 4.75
CA TYR A 493 8.08 20.22 5.33
C TYR A 493 8.65 21.18 4.29
N ARG A 494 9.38 20.65 3.30
CA ARG A 494 10.04 21.43 2.26
C ARG A 494 9.15 21.73 1.05
N ASN A 495 7.90 21.24 1.05
CA ASN A 495 7.02 21.25 -0.11
C ASN A 495 7.62 20.56 -1.35
N ALA A 496 8.50 19.58 -1.14
CA ALA A 496 8.99 18.69 -2.20
C ALA A 496 7.87 17.74 -2.67
N VAL A 497 6.98 17.39 -1.75
CA VAL A 497 5.75 16.65 -1.98
C VAL A 497 4.57 17.54 -1.60
N ARG A 498 3.52 17.54 -2.44
CA ARG A 498 2.32 18.33 -2.21
C ARG A 498 1.48 17.75 -1.08
N SER A 499 0.79 18.61 -0.35
CA SER A 499 -0.08 18.21 0.77
C SER A 499 -1.35 19.05 0.89
N GLU A 500 -1.55 19.97 -0.04
CA GLU A 500 -2.63 20.95 -0.01
C GLU A 500 -4.02 20.30 -0.20
N CYS A 501 -4.06 19.10 -0.79
CA CYS A 501 -5.29 18.34 -0.97
C CYS A 501 -5.69 17.54 0.28
N LEU A 502 -4.83 17.44 1.30
CA LEU A 502 -5.13 16.70 2.51
C LEU A 502 -6.23 17.41 3.30
N ALA A 503 -7.39 16.77 3.37
CA ALA A 503 -8.56 17.30 4.03
C ALA A 503 -8.33 17.36 5.54
N ASN A 504 -8.94 18.36 6.18
CA ASN A 504 -9.08 18.31 7.63
C ASN A 504 -10.05 17.18 8.00
N ASN A 505 -9.89 16.62 9.19
CA ASN A 505 -10.90 15.73 9.78
C ASN A 505 -12.20 16.47 10.19
N ARG A 506 -12.58 17.54 9.48
CA ARG A 506 -13.58 18.56 9.87
C ARG A 506 -14.96 18.39 9.23
N ASP A 507 -15.11 17.50 8.25
CA ASP A 507 -16.31 17.46 7.40
C ASP A 507 -17.07 16.12 7.46
N VAL A 508 -16.82 15.29 8.48
CA VAL A 508 -17.66 14.12 8.75
C VAL A 508 -18.81 14.56 9.64
N GLN A 509 -19.99 14.86 9.07
CA GLN A 509 -21.18 15.09 9.90
C GLN A 509 -21.60 13.77 10.52
N THR A 510 -21.24 13.50 11.78
CA THR A 510 -21.82 12.36 12.49
C THR A 510 -23.27 12.69 12.84
N ILE A 511 -24.22 11.90 12.32
CA ILE A 511 -25.66 12.08 12.59
C ILE A 511 -25.98 11.83 14.08
N THR A 512 -25.04 11.28 14.84
CA THR A 512 -25.10 11.14 16.29
C THR A 512 -24.88 12.45 17.07
N GLY A 513 -24.87 13.61 16.42
CA GLY A 513 -24.61 14.88 17.10
C GLY A 513 -23.15 15.01 17.53
N SER A 514 -22.69 16.25 17.69
CA SER A 514 -21.29 16.57 18.01
C SER A 514 -20.82 15.85 19.28
N GLN A 515 -19.70 15.13 19.20
CA GLN A 515 -19.08 14.34 20.25
C GLN A 515 -17.60 14.71 20.44
N CYS A 516 -17.37 15.73 21.25
CA CYS A 516 -16.04 16.10 21.73
C CYS A 516 -15.27 14.91 22.35
N GLY A 517 -14.02 14.74 21.91
CA GLY A 517 -13.08 13.72 22.36
C GLY A 517 -12.89 12.57 21.36
N ASN A 518 -13.46 12.65 20.17
CA ASN A 518 -13.30 11.64 19.11
C ASN A 518 -12.21 12.04 18.07
N GLY A 519 -11.66 13.25 18.19
CA GLY A 519 -10.61 13.80 17.31
C GLY A 519 -11.13 14.32 15.98
N ILE A 520 -12.45 14.48 15.86
CA ILE A 520 -13.17 15.05 14.72
C ILE A 520 -13.75 16.37 15.24
N VAL A 521 -13.41 17.49 14.61
CA VAL A 521 -14.01 18.77 15.01
C VAL A 521 -15.39 18.83 14.39
N GLU A 522 -16.43 18.72 15.20
CA GLU A 522 -17.82 18.69 14.72
C GLU A 522 -18.47 20.08 14.77
N SER A 523 -19.69 20.21 14.23
CA SER A 523 -20.40 21.49 14.21
C SER A 523 -20.66 21.99 15.62
N GLY A 524 -20.13 23.19 15.95
CA GLY A 524 -20.18 23.77 17.30
C GLY A 524 -18.91 23.58 18.13
N GLU A 525 -17.91 22.87 17.63
CA GLU A 525 -16.61 22.69 18.27
C GLU A 525 -15.53 23.55 17.59
N GLU A 526 -14.67 24.18 18.39
CA GLU A 526 -13.52 24.94 17.85
C GLU A 526 -12.30 24.02 17.60
N CYS A 527 -12.20 22.94 18.37
CA CYS A 527 -11.18 21.90 18.29
C CYS A 527 -11.67 20.59 18.92
N ASP A 528 -11.09 19.48 18.48
CA ASP A 528 -11.21 18.17 19.11
C ASP A 528 -9.86 17.45 18.94
N CYS A 529 -9.17 17.25 20.05
CA CYS A 529 -7.85 16.64 20.14
C CYS A 529 -7.90 15.12 20.31
N GLY A 530 -9.10 14.51 20.32
CA GLY A 530 -9.31 13.11 20.64
C GLY A 530 -9.46 12.88 22.14
N GLY A 531 -9.32 11.62 22.55
CA GLY A 531 -9.45 11.23 23.95
C GLY A 531 -8.40 11.88 24.85
N ALA A 532 -8.62 11.83 26.17
CA ALA A 532 -7.75 12.46 27.16
C ALA A 532 -6.27 12.03 27.08
N GLU A 533 -5.99 10.81 26.59
CA GLU A 533 -4.61 10.33 26.36
C GLU A 533 -3.94 10.96 25.12
N SER A 534 -4.73 11.48 24.18
CA SER A 534 -4.26 12.04 22.89
C SER A 534 -4.16 13.57 22.93
N CYS A 535 -4.82 14.20 23.90
CA CYS A 535 -4.92 15.65 24.05
C CYS A 535 -3.89 16.18 25.08
N VAL A 536 -2.69 16.51 24.60
CA VAL A 536 -1.56 16.98 25.44
C VAL A 536 -1.37 18.49 25.34
#